data_AF-A0A522ATS1-F1
#
_entry.id   AF-A0A522ATS1-F1
#
_cell.length_a   1.000
_cell.length_b   1.000
_cell.length_c   1.000
_cell.angle_alpha   90.00
_cell.angle_beta   90.00
_cell.angle_gamma   90.00
#
_symmetry.space_group_name_H-M   'P 1'
#
loop_
_entity.id
_entity.type
_entity.pdbx_description
1 polymer ?
#
loop_
_entity_poly.entity_id
_entity_poly.type
_entity_poly.pdbx_seq_one_letter_code
_entity_poly.pdbx_strand_id
1 'polypeptide(L)'
;MKAFDLLPTLIGLAADDATGAADPAGLPSKVRQRLEDILHHASAYHFGPADRLIPWVAPETPVADPRLRSTIVTSVLTTIWDADRATRRAKLAAAVVELVKANKRVLLIAPDGRLLTDVLLAAAKGLRGAGLQYRSFLCCYDPPAIASEGGINLRDLLFDVQVSAFLGKSQSDKAGLRRKLERYLELAPILRYKAEKQKDLDEVRLLEWRLLTALGDAQAHIKKLQGLLSTYEALPAWQRLSMQVMGSNVATMKENCVLYEAQKREHMNELEIVQARINELKPEARIDPEMRPEYEELKDEIERLGGAVKVREVLAMEEDVKRLPFLQAKRVLAATAPRVIGDAIFRPIRYDVLVVDEGPRIPLPLLLACACLARERIVLAGDPQEIPPATPTPGGMALGWPTALAGPAAAPARP
;
A
#
# COMPACT_ATOMS: atom_id res chain seq x y z
N MET A 1 8.89 25.82 35.58
CA MET A 1 9.83 25.87 34.45
C MET A 1 9.38 24.84 33.42
N LYS A 2 9.26 25.25 32.15
CA LYS A 2 8.89 24.38 31.02
C LYS A 2 10.15 24.03 30.20
N ALA A 3 10.07 22.98 29.39
CA ALA A 3 11.12 22.59 28.45
C ALA A 3 11.46 23.70 27.45
N PHE A 4 10.46 24.50 27.06
CA PHE A 4 10.68 25.69 26.23
C PHE A 4 11.62 26.71 26.89
N ASP A 5 11.51 26.90 28.21
CA ASP A 5 12.29 27.88 28.96
C ASP A 5 13.78 27.48 29.06
N LEU A 6 14.09 26.19 28.86
CA LEU A 6 15.47 25.67 28.88
C LEU A 6 16.18 25.75 27.53
N LEU A 7 15.45 25.99 26.44
CA LEU A 7 16.04 26.00 25.09
C LEU A 7 17.21 26.98 24.95
N PRO A 8 17.14 28.24 25.44
CA PRO A 8 18.27 29.17 25.33
C PRO A 8 19.53 28.67 26.04
N THR A 9 19.38 28.07 27.22
CA THR A 9 20.50 27.50 28.00
C THR A 9 21.10 26.28 27.30
N LEU A 10 20.27 25.43 26.71
CA LEU A 10 20.71 24.24 25.97
C LEU A 10 21.36 24.59 24.62
N ILE A 11 20.91 25.66 23.97
CA ILE A 11 21.56 26.23 22.77
C ILE A 11 22.96 26.72 23.13
N GLY A 12 23.12 27.40 24.28
CA GLY A 12 24.42 27.82 24.80
C GLY A 12 25.35 26.64 25.05
N LEU A 13 24.89 25.60 25.75
CA LEU A 13 25.67 24.38 25.97
C LEU A 13 26.09 23.69 24.66
N ALA A 14 25.17 23.56 23.70
CA ALA A 14 25.48 22.97 22.40
C ALA A 14 26.47 23.82 21.59
N ALA A 15 26.50 25.14 21.78
CA ALA A 15 27.47 26.04 21.17
C ALA A 15 28.85 25.93 21.81
N ASP A 16 28.92 25.83 23.14
CA ASP A 16 30.17 25.63 23.88
C ASP A 16 30.82 24.30 23.47
N ASP A 17 30.03 23.21 23.41
CA ASP A 17 30.47 21.90 22.92
C ASP A 17 30.94 21.94 21.45
N ALA A 18 30.30 22.78 20.61
CA ALA A 18 30.70 22.98 19.21
C ALA A 18 32.04 23.70 19.06
N THR A 19 32.38 24.59 20.00
CA THR A 19 33.64 25.35 19.99
C THR A 19 34.83 24.58 20.55
N GLY A 20 34.59 23.63 21.48
CA GLY A 20 35.64 22.85 22.13
C GLY A 20 36.06 21.57 21.39
N ALA A 21 35.21 20.99 20.55
CA ALA A 21 35.47 19.70 19.89
C ALA A 21 35.81 19.87 18.40
N ALA A 22 36.94 19.31 17.96
CA ALA A 22 37.19 19.04 16.54
C ALA A 22 36.31 17.88 16.06
N ASP A 23 35.00 18.11 15.93
CA ASP A 23 34.04 17.09 15.49
C ASP A 23 33.89 17.09 13.95
N PRO A 24 34.36 16.04 13.24
CA PRO A 24 34.25 15.95 11.79
C PRO A 24 32.78 15.81 11.30
N ALA A 25 31.83 15.46 12.18
CA ALA A 25 30.43 15.26 11.82
C ALA A 25 29.53 16.50 12.00
N GLY A 26 30.05 17.55 12.68
CA GLY A 26 29.32 18.78 12.99
C GLY A 26 28.06 18.57 13.83
N LEU A 27 28.04 17.54 14.69
CA LEU A 27 26.86 17.17 15.47
C LEU A 27 26.44 18.27 16.47
N PRO A 28 27.33 18.89 17.26
CA PRO A 28 26.97 19.99 18.15
C PRO A 28 26.28 21.15 17.41
N SER A 29 26.79 21.52 16.23
CA SER A 29 26.18 22.54 15.37
C SER A 29 24.78 22.16 14.88
N LYS A 30 24.55 20.89 14.54
CA LYS A 30 23.23 20.37 14.13
C LYS A 30 22.24 20.33 15.31
N VAL A 31 22.71 19.96 16.50
CA VAL A 31 21.90 19.99 17.72
C VAL A 31 21.50 21.42 18.03
N ARG A 32 22.45 22.37 17.99
CA ARG A 32 22.18 23.80 18.15
C ARG A 32 21.12 24.28 17.15
N GLN A 33 21.34 24.04 15.86
CA GLN A 33 20.40 24.42 14.80
C GLN A 33 19.00 23.82 15.03
N ARG A 34 18.92 22.57 15.51
CA ARG A 34 17.63 21.95 15.83
C ARG A 34 16.96 22.61 17.03
N LEU A 35 17.69 22.92 18.08
CA LEU A 35 17.14 23.61 19.25
C LEU A 35 16.67 25.03 18.90
N GLU A 36 17.40 25.74 18.04
CA GLU A 36 16.98 27.01 17.45
C GLU A 36 15.70 26.85 16.60
N ASP A 37 15.62 25.82 15.75
CA ASP A 37 14.41 25.51 14.98
C ASP A 37 13.21 25.18 15.88
N ILE A 38 13.42 24.48 17.00
CA ILE A 38 12.39 24.20 18.02
C ILE A 38 11.93 25.50 18.69
N LEU A 39 12.87 26.39 19.01
CA LEU A 39 12.59 27.70 19.63
C LEU A 39 11.75 28.58 18.69
N HIS A 40 12.09 28.64 17.40
CA HIS A 40 11.41 29.47 16.41
C HIS A 40 10.09 28.86 15.90
N HIS A 41 9.97 27.52 15.91
CA HIS A 41 8.78 26.81 15.40
C HIS A 41 8.08 26.00 16.49
N ALA A 42 7.83 26.61 17.65
CA ALA A 42 7.27 25.93 18.83
C ALA A 42 5.95 25.17 18.56
N SER A 43 5.12 25.64 17.62
CA SER A 43 3.85 24.97 17.25
C SER A 43 4.04 23.64 16.52
N ALA A 44 5.22 23.36 15.97
CA ALA A 44 5.55 22.12 15.28
C ALA A 44 6.05 21.01 16.22
N TYR A 45 6.27 21.31 17.50
CA TYR A 45 6.86 20.42 18.49
C TYR A 45 5.97 20.23 19.72
N HIS A 46 6.14 19.13 20.45
CA HIS A 46 5.32 18.75 21.58
C HIS A 46 6.10 18.88 22.90
N PHE A 47 5.84 19.95 23.65
CA PHE A 47 6.52 20.19 24.92
C PHE A 47 5.87 19.47 26.11
N GLY A 48 4.61 19.02 26.01
CA GLY A 48 3.89 18.39 27.12
C GLY A 48 4.60 17.19 27.76
N PRO A 49 5.02 16.18 26.97
CA PRO A 49 5.84 15.09 27.49
C PRO A 49 7.27 15.51 27.84
N ALA A 50 7.89 16.39 27.04
CA ALA A 50 9.25 16.89 27.28
C ALA A 50 9.38 17.67 28.60
N ASP A 51 8.34 18.39 29.01
CA ASP A 51 8.26 19.11 30.30
C ASP A 51 8.42 18.15 31.50
N ARG A 52 8.11 16.86 31.33
CA ARG A 52 8.26 15.85 32.39
C ARG A 52 9.71 15.41 32.60
N LEU A 53 10.60 15.70 31.64
CA LEU A 53 12.05 15.49 31.80
C LEU A 53 12.70 16.62 32.58
N ILE A 54 12.05 17.78 32.77
CA ILE A 54 12.64 18.95 33.44
C ILE A 54 13.13 18.68 34.87
N PRO A 55 12.41 17.93 35.73
CA PRO A 55 12.91 17.55 37.04
C PRO A 55 14.20 16.71 36.99
N TRP A 56 14.48 16.09 35.85
CA TRP A 56 15.67 15.27 35.61
C TRP A 56 16.78 16.05 34.90
N VAL A 57 16.46 17.19 34.29
CA VAL A 57 17.39 18.01 33.50
C VAL A 57 17.97 19.15 34.33
N ALA A 58 17.19 19.71 35.26
CA ALA A 58 17.55 20.83 36.13
C ALA A 58 17.15 20.57 37.59
N PRO A 59 17.92 19.76 38.34
CA PRO A 59 17.54 19.28 39.68
C PRO A 59 17.58 20.37 40.77
N GLU A 60 18.32 21.45 40.55
CA GLU A 60 18.48 22.60 41.46
C GLU A 60 17.25 23.55 41.48
N THR A 61 16.34 23.43 40.51
CA THR A 61 15.10 24.22 40.53
C THR A 61 14.17 23.69 41.63
N PRO A 62 13.67 24.53 42.57
CA PRO A 62 12.75 24.09 43.61
C PRO A 62 11.47 23.60 42.95
N VAL A 63 11.25 22.28 43.00
CA VAL A 63 9.99 21.68 42.57
C VAL A 63 8.99 21.97 43.67
N ALA A 64 7.91 22.69 43.34
CA ALA A 64 6.87 23.08 44.30
C ALA A 64 6.20 21.89 45.01
N ASP A 65 6.42 20.67 44.54
CA ASP A 65 5.90 19.44 45.14
C ASP A 65 6.99 18.35 45.25
N PRO A 66 7.54 18.08 46.45
CA PRO A 66 8.58 17.07 46.66
C PRO A 66 8.12 15.63 46.37
N ARG A 67 6.80 15.38 46.24
CA ARG A 67 6.22 14.07 45.87
C ARG A 67 6.36 13.75 44.38
N LEU A 68 6.62 14.76 43.55
CA LEU A 68 6.95 14.57 42.14
C LEU A 68 8.32 13.94 41.94
N ARG A 69 9.20 13.81 42.94
CA ARG A 69 10.53 13.20 42.76
C ARG A 69 10.54 11.70 43.04
N SER A 70 9.65 11.20 43.90
CA SER A 70 9.59 9.78 44.30
C SER A 70 8.48 8.98 43.60
N THR A 71 7.63 9.63 42.79
CA THR A 71 6.44 9.00 42.18
C THR A 71 6.29 9.32 40.68
N ILE A 72 7.40 9.40 39.92
CA ILE A 72 7.37 9.70 38.47
C ILE A 72 7.13 8.42 37.65
N VAL A 73 6.07 7.69 37.96
CA VAL A 73 5.40 6.86 36.95
C VAL A 73 4.10 7.57 36.65
N THR A 74 4.20 8.69 35.94
CA THR A 74 3.01 9.34 35.39
C THR A 74 2.62 8.59 34.11
N SER A 75 1.36 8.66 33.68
CA SER A 75 0.94 8.08 32.40
C SER A 75 1.78 8.59 31.21
N VAL A 76 2.43 9.74 31.37
CA VAL A 76 3.23 10.45 30.34
C VAL A 76 4.73 10.11 30.41
N LEU A 77 5.31 9.84 31.58
CA LEU A 77 6.73 9.46 31.71
C LEU A 77 6.85 8.17 32.54
N THR A 78 7.47 7.16 31.93
CA THR A 78 7.75 5.87 32.56
C THR A 78 9.24 5.61 32.56
N THR A 79 9.79 5.28 33.71
CA THR A 79 11.22 5.01 33.86
C THR A 79 11.50 3.54 34.17
N ILE A 80 12.49 2.97 33.51
CA ILE A 80 12.97 1.59 33.69
C ILE A 80 14.42 1.66 34.16
N TRP A 81 14.58 1.74 35.48
CA TRP A 81 15.87 1.73 36.15
C TRP A 81 16.18 0.32 36.63
N ASP A 82 17.32 -0.20 36.22
CA ASP A 82 17.83 -1.51 36.67
C ASP A 82 19.36 -1.49 36.46
N ALA A 83 20.13 -2.27 37.20
CA ALA A 83 21.58 -2.40 36.95
C ALA A 83 21.85 -3.42 35.84
N ASP A 84 21.01 -4.47 35.74
CA ASP A 84 21.17 -5.48 34.71
C ASP A 84 20.61 -5.02 33.35
N ARG A 85 21.51 -4.85 32.39
CA ARG A 85 21.18 -4.44 31.02
C ARG A 85 20.25 -5.43 30.31
N ALA A 86 20.37 -6.74 30.58
CA ALA A 86 19.50 -7.73 29.94
C ALA A 86 18.05 -7.58 30.42
N THR A 87 17.87 -7.43 31.73
CA THR A 87 16.57 -7.16 32.36
C THR A 87 15.96 -5.84 31.89
N ARG A 88 16.73 -4.75 31.77
CA ARG A 88 16.24 -3.47 31.21
C ARG A 88 15.70 -3.64 29.80
N ARG A 89 16.47 -4.30 28.93
CA ARG A 89 16.10 -4.50 27.52
C ARG A 89 14.90 -5.42 27.37
N ALA A 90 14.73 -6.43 28.23
CA ALA A 90 13.53 -7.26 28.25
C ALA A 90 12.29 -6.43 28.62
N LYS A 91 12.37 -5.57 29.65
CA LYS A 91 11.29 -4.65 30.03
C LYS A 91 10.98 -3.63 28.92
N LEU A 92 12.00 -3.08 28.26
CA LEU A 92 11.83 -2.20 27.09
C LEU A 92 11.16 -2.91 25.92
N ALA A 93 11.59 -4.13 25.58
CA ALA A 93 11.00 -4.92 24.51
C ALA A 93 9.52 -5.22 24.79
N ALA A 94 9.18 -5.56 26.03
CA ALA A 94 7.79 -5.72 26.45
C ALA A 94 6.98 -4.43 26.26
N ALA A 95 7.53 -3.28 26.65
CA ALA A 95 6.88 -1.99 26.44
C ALA A 95 6.65 -1.70 24.94
N VAL A 96 7.64 -1.97 24.07
CA VAL A 96 7.49 -1.82 22.62
C VAL A 96 6.38 -2.72 22.07
N VAL A 97 6.31 -3.97 22.51
CA VAL A 97 5.25 -4.91 22.10
C VAL A 97 3.87 -4.38 22.46
N GLU A 98 3.68 -3.91 23.68
CA GLU A 98 2.40 -3.35 24.14
C GLU A 98 2.01 -2.08 23.37
N LEU A 99 2.98 -1.20 23.07
CA LEU A 99 2.75 -0.01 22.25
C LEU A 99 2.36 -0.36 20.81
N VAL A 100 3.00 -1.37 20.22
CA VAL A 100 2.66 -1.86 18.87
C VAL A 100 1.26 -2.47 18.86
N LYS A 101 0.89 -3.27 19.87
CA LYS A 101 -0.48 -3.80 20.02
C LYS A 101 -1.52 -2.70 20.19
N ALA A 102 -1.18 -1.64 20.93
CA ALA A 102 -2.01 -0.44 21.09
C ALA A 102 -2.02 0.48 19.84
N ASN A 103 -1.42 0.04 18.73
CA ASN A 103 -1.34 0.75 17.46
C ASN A 103 -0.61 2.11 17.54
N LYS A 104 0.26 2.29 18.53
CA LYS A 104 1.05 3.51 18.75
C LYS A 104 2.29 3.54 17.86
N ARG A 105 2.67 4.73 17.41
CA ARG A 105 3.94 4.97 16.71
C ARG A 105 5.04 5.29 17.70
N VAL A 106 6.12 4.52 17.62
CA VAL A 106 7.23 4.55 18.55
C VAL A 106 8.50 5.02 17.85
N LEU A 107 9.14 6.03 18.42
CA LEU A 107 10.54 6.35 18.13
C LEU A 107 11.41 5.64 19.16
N LEU A 108 12.24 4.69 18.73
CA LEU A 108 13.19 3.98 19.57
C LEU A 108 14.58 4.57 19.36
N ILE A 109 15.18 5.12 20.42
CA ILE A 109 16.52 5.71 20.36
C ILE A 109 17.50 5.02 21.29
N ALA A 110 18.75 5.02 20.87
CA ALA A 110 19.91 4.59 21.66
C ALA A 110 21.08 5.57 21.42
N PRO A 111 22.08 5.62 22.34
CA PRO A 111 23.20 6.55 22.21
C PRO A 111 24.15 6.19 21.06
N ASP A 112 24.37 4.89 20.80
CA ASP A 112 25.26 4.41 19.74
C ASP A 112 24.64 3.26 18.92
N GLY A 113 25.21 2.99 17.75
CA GLY A 113 24.68 1.99 16.82
C GLY A 113 24.75 0.55 17.34
N ARG A 114 25.70 0.24 18.23
CA ARG A 114 25.82 -1.10 18.82
C ARG A 114 24.67 -1.35 19.80
N LEU A 115 24.41 -0.41 20.69
CA LEU A 115 23.30 -0.49 21.64
C LEU A 115 21.96 -0.43 20.93
N LEU A 116 21.84 0.38 19.87
CA LEU A 116 20.66 0.40 19.01
C LEU A 116 20.36 -0.99 18.44
N THR A 117 21.40 -1.68 17.98
CA THR A 117 21.28 -3.04 17.41
C THR A 117 20.78 -4.02 18.46
N ASP A 118 21.33 -3.98 19.68
CA ASP A 118 20.94 -4.86 20.76
C ASP A 118 19.48 -4.64 21.20
N VAL A 119 19.05 -3.38 21.37
CA VAL A 119 17.67 -3.06 21.77
C VAL A 119 16.69 -3.38 20.64
N LEU A 120 17.08 -3.16 19.38
CA LEU A 120 16.30 -3.56 18.20
C LEU A 120 16.13 -5.07 18.17
N LEU A 121 17.18 -5.84 18.45
CA LEU A 121 17.12 -7.29 18.54
C LEU A 121 16.18 -7.74 19.66
N ALA A 122 16.27 -7.13 20.84
CA ALA A 122 15.36 -7.43 21.95
C ALA A 122 13.90 -7.15 21.58
N ALA A 123 13.61 -6.00 20.94
CA ALA A 123 12.29 -5.65 20.45
C ALA A 123 11.78 -6.63 19.37
N ALA A 124 12.65 -7.05 18.44
CA ALA A 124 12.31 -8.03 17.41
C ALA A 124 12.02 -9.42 18.01
N LYS A 125 12.81 -9.87 18.99
CA LYS A 125 12.57 -11.10 19.77
C LYS A 125 11.23 -11.02 20.51
N GLY A 126 10.94 -9.89 21.15
CA GLY A 126 9.68 -9.63 21.85
C GLY A 126 8.47 -9.68 20.93
N LEU A 127 8.52 -8.99 19.78
CA LEU A 127 7.44 -9.00 18.79
C LEU A 127 7.21 -10.40 18.22
N ARG A 128 8.27 -11.13 17.89
CA ARG A 128 8.18 -12.52 17.44
C ARG A 128 7.55 -13.42 18.50
N GLY A 129 7.96 -13.30 19.76
CA GLY A 129 7.39 -14.04 20.89
C GLY A 129 5.90 -13.75 21.11
N ALA A 130 5.44 -12.56 20.75
CA ALA A 130 4.03 -12.17 20.78
C ALA A 130 3.24 -12.57 19.52
N GLY A 131 3.84 -13.34 18.58
CA GLY A 131 3.19 -13.76 17.33
C GLY A 131 3.10 -12.67 16.25
N LEU A 132 3.79 -11.54 16.41
CA LEU A 132 3.74 -10.41 15.48
C LEU A 132 4.87 -10.49 14.43
N GLN A 133 4.55 -10.11 13.19
CA GLN A 133 5.50 -10.04 12.09
C GLN A 133 6.42 -8.82 12.24
N TYR A 134 7.52 -8.99 12.98
CA TYR A 134 8.44 -7.91 13.37
C TYR A 134 8.92 -7.04 12.18
N ARG A 135 9.13 -7.62 10.99
CA ARG A 135 9.55 -6.89 9.76
C ARG A 135 8.54 -5.86 9.27
N SER A 136 7.25 -6.11 9.51
CA SER A 136 6.18 -5.19 9.12
C SER A 136 6.15 -3.95 10.01
N PHE A 137 6.54 -4.10 11.28
CA PHE A 137 6.44 -3.04 12.29
C PHE A 137 7.73 -2.25 12.50
N LEU A 138 8.88 -2.94 12.53
CA LEU A 138 10.19 -2.37 12.81
C LEU A 138 10.90 -1.90 11.54
N CYS A 139 11.55 -0.74 11.64
CA CYS A 139 12.51 -0.23 10.67
C CYS A 139 13.67 0.44 11.43
N CYS A 140 14.89 0.09 11.06
CA CYS A 140 16.11 0.67 11.61
C CYS A 140 16.74 1.60 10.59
N TYR A 141 17.01 2.84 10.97
CA TYR A 141 17.61 3.82 10.08
C TYR A 141 19.13 3.62 9.95
N ASP A 142 19.77 3.29 11.07
CA ASP A 142 21.21 3.06 11.11
C ASP A 142 21.59 1.62 10.72
N PRO A 143 22.75 1.41 10.08
CA PRO A 143 23.24 0.07 9.79
C PRO A 143 23.51 -0.69 11.10
N PRO A 144 22.92 -1.87 11.30
CA PRO A 144 23.11 -2.62 12.54
C PRO A 144 24.54 -3.15 12.64
N ALA A 145 25.13 -3.08 13.84
CA ALA A 145 26.47 -3.59 14.12
C ALA A 145 26.54 -5.13 14.06
N ILE A 146 25.42 -5.79 14.33
CA ILE A 146 25.23 -7.24 14.29
C ILE A 146 24.29 -7.55 13.12
N ALA A 147 24.70 -8.43 12.22
CA ALA A 147 23.91 -8.75 11.03
C ALA A 147 22.71 -9.67 11.36
N SER A 148 22.93 -10.68 12.21
CA SER A 148 21.91 -11.68 12.54
C SER A 148 22.21 -12.34 13.88
N GLU A 149 21.18 -12.56 14.69
CA GLU A 149 21.28 -13.32 15.94
C GLU A 149 19.92 -13.97 16.28
N GLY A 150 19.92 -15.19 16.85
CA GLY A 150 18.69 -15.85 17.30
C GLY A 150 17.66 -16.09 16.19
N GLY A 151 18.11 -16.33 14.94
CA GLY A 151 17.24 -16.48 13.78
C GLY A 151 16.53 -15.19 13.35
N ILE A 152 16.97 -14.02 13.81
CA ILE A 152 16.51 -12.70 13.36
C ILE A 152 17.64 -12.08 12.56
N ASN A 153 17.41 -11.88 11.27
CA ASN A 153 18.28 -11.07 10.44
C ASN A 153 17.91 -9.58 10.60
N LEU A 154 18.81 -8.79 11.19
CA LEU A 154 18.61 -7.37 11.44
C LEU A 154 18.86 -6.53 10.19
N ARG A 155 19.60 -7.05 9.19
CA ARG A 155 19.79 -6.36 7.90
C ARG A 155 18.46 -6.18 7.15
N ASP A 156 17.53 -7.11 7.32
CA ASP A 156 16.19 -7.04 6.74
C ASP A 156 15.34 -5.92 7.39
N LEU A 157 15.80 -5.36 8.51
CA LEU A 157 15.18 -4.22 9.17
C LEU A 157 15.77 -2.88 8.75
N LEU A 158 16.86 -2.87 7.98
CA LEU A 158 17.50 -1.64 7.52
C LEU A 158 16.58 -0.87 6.58
N PHE A 159 16.49 0.44 6.79
CA PHE A 159 15.67 1.35 6.02
C PHE A 159 15.87 1.19 4.52
N ASP A 160 17.12 1.26 4.03
CA ASP A 160 17.42 1.15 2.60
C ASP A 160 17.03 -0.21 2.01
N VAL A 161 17.20 -1.29 2.78
CA VAL A 161 16.83 -2.65 2.34
C VAL A 161 15.31 -2.77 2.25
N GLN A 162 14.57 -2.27 3.25
CA GLN A 162 13.12 -2.35 3.21
C GLN A 162 12.50 -1.40 2.18
N VAL A 163 13.08 -0.22 1.97
CA VAL A 163 12.67 0.72 0.91
C VAL A 163 12.92 0.13 -0.45
N SER A 164 14.10 -0.43 -0.71
CA SER A 164 14.40 -1.08 -2.00
C SER A 164 13.49 -2.28 -2.27
N ALA A 165 13.19 -3.10 -1.26
CA ALA A 165 12.20 -4.17 -1.38
C ALA A 165 10.78 -3.64 -1.65
N PHE A 166 10.37 -2.56 -0.98
CA PHE A 166 9.07 -1.91 -1.19
C PHE A 166 8.95 -1.31 -2.60
N LEU A 167 10.00 -0.61 -3.06
CA LEU A 167 10.07 -0.05 -4.40
C LEU A 167 10.11 -1.16 -5.46
N GLY A 168 10.90 -2.22 -5.25
CA GLY A 168 10.94 -3.37 -6.15
C GLY A 168 9.57 -4.03 -6.31
N LYS A 169 8.81 -4.17 -5.22
CA LYS A 169 7.43 -4.67 -5.28
C LYS A 169 6.49 -3.70 -6.01
N SER A 170 6.58 -2.40 -5.73
CA SER A 170 5.82 -1.35 -6.44
C SER A 170 6.09 -1.42 -7.95
N GLN A 171 7.36 -1.59 -8.34
CA GLN A 171 7.77 -1.70 -9.74
C GLN A 171 7.26 -2.98 -10.40
N SER A 172 7.33 -4.14 -9.71
CA SER A 172 6.77 -5.38 -10.24
C SER A 172 5.26 -5.29 -10.42
N ASP A 173 4.57 -4.69 -9.45
CA ASP A 173 3.11 -4.50 -9.49
C ASP A 173 2.73 -3.55 -10.62
N LYS A 174 3.46 -2.43 -10.80
CA LYS A 174 3.30 -1.52 -11.94
C LYS A 174 3.59 -2.20 -13.28
N ALA A 175 4.65 -3.00 -13.38
CA ALA A 175 4.99 -3.74 -14.59
C ALA A 175 3.91 -4.77 -14.94
N GLY A 176 3.38 -5.48 -13.94
CA GLY A 176 2.24 -6.38 -14.10
C GLY A 176 1.00 -5.64 -14.57
N LEU A 177 0.67 -4.51 -13.95
CA LEU A 177 -0.46 -3.67 -14.32
C LEU A 177 -0.32 -3.08 -15.73
N ARG A 178 0.91 -2.71 -16.13
CA ARG A 178 1.22 -2.25 -17.48
C ARG A 178 0.97 -3.34 -18.52
N ARG A 179 1.46 -4.56 -18.30
CA ARG A 179 1.20 -5.71 -19.19
C ARG A 179 -0.29 -6.01 -19.33
N LYS A 180 -1.03 -5.99 -18.21
CA LYS A 180 -2.48 -6.19 -18.20
C LYS A 180 -3.21 -5.10 -18.99
N LEU A 181 -2.82 -3.84 -18.81
CA LEU A 181 -3.40 -2.72 -19.56
C LEU A 181 -3.08 -2.81 -21.05
N GLU A 182 -1.82 -3.10 -21.42
CA GLU A 182 -1.41 -3.30 -22.81
C GLU A 182 -2.24 -4.41 -23.46
N ARG A 183 -2.35 -5.57 -22.80
CA ARG A 183 -3.14 -6.70 -23.28
C ARG A 183 -4.63 -6.38 -23.43
N TYR A 184 -5.22 -5.66 -22.46
CA TYR A 184 -6.60 -5.20 -22.56
C TYR A 184 -6.83 -4.29 -23.78
N LEU A 185 -5.91 -3.36 -24.02
CA LEU A 185 -5.97 -2.43 -25.15
C LEU A 185 -5.75 -3.14 -26.50
N GLU A 186 -4.98 -4.22 -26.54
CA GLU A 186 -4.81 -5.08 -27.72
C GLU A 186 -6.06 -5.90 -28.04
N LEU A 187 -6.68 -6.52 -27.02
CA LEU A 187 -7.84 -7.41 -27.21
C LEU A 187 -9.13 -6.64 -27.55
N ALA A 188 -9.30 -5.44 -27.01
CA ALA A 188 -10.49 -4.62 -27.23
C ALA A 188 -10.86 -4.40 -28.72
N PRO A 189 -9.97 -3.93 -29.61
CA PRO A 189 -10.29 -3.74 -31.02
C PRO A 189 -10.53 -5.07 -31.75
N ILE A 190 -9.77 -6.12 -31.43
CA ILE A 190 -9.91 -7.45 -32.05
C ILE A 190 -11.29 -8.03 -31.77
N LEU A 191 -11.73 -7.98 -30.51
CA LEU A 191 -13.04 -8.51 -30.12
C LEU A 191 -14.18 -7.68 -30.69
N ARG A 192 -14.03 -6.35 -30.80
CA ARG A 192 -15.02 -5.49 -31.48
C ARG A 192 -15.18 -5.87 -32.94
N TYR A 193 -14.07 -5.97 -33.66
CA TYR A 193 -14.08 -6.38 -35.06
C TYR A 193 -14.72 -7.76 -35.26
N LYS A 194 -14.33 -8.75 -34.46
CA LYS A 194 -14.90 -10.10 -34.55
C LYS A 194 -16.40 -10.13 -34.16
N ALA A 195 -16.82 -9.30 -33.22
CA ALA A 195 -18.23 -9.18 -32.85
C ALA A 195 -19.08 -8.54 -33.97
N GLU A 196 -18.53 -7.56 -34.69
CA GLU A 196 -19.16 -7.01 -35.90
C GLU A 196 -19.31 -8.08 -36.98
N LYS A 197 -18.24 -8.85 -37.25
CA LYS A 197 -18.30 -9.97 -38.20
C LYS A 197 -19.27 -11.07 -37.80
N GLN A 198 -19.44 -11.31 -36.50
CA GLN A 198 -20.45 -12.26 -36.02
C GLN A 198 -21.87 -11.75 -36.30
N LYS A 199 -22.13 -10.45 -36.13
CA LYS A 199 -23.43 -9.86 -36.49
C LYS A 199 -23.69 -9.96 -37.98
N ASP A 200 -22.71 -9.62 -38.82
CA ASP A 200 -22.80 -9.78 -40.27
C ASP A 200 -23.13 -11.23 -40.65
N LEU A 201 -22.46 -12.21 -40.00
CA LEU A 201 -22.71 -13.62 -40.23
C LEU A 201 -24.13 -14.04 -39.82
N ASP A 202 -24.63 -13.54 -38.69
CA ASP A 202 -25.97 -13.84 -38.20
C ASP A 202 -27.06 -13.25 -39.11
N GLU A 203 -26.83 -12.05 -39.66
CA GLU A 203 -27.70 -11.43 -40.67
C GLU A 203 -27.72 -12.24 -41.97
N VAL A 204 -26.55 -12.67 -42.46
CA VAL A 204 -26.45 -13.50 -43.68
C VAL A 204 -27.09 -14.87 -43.47
N ARG A 205 -26.95 -15.50 -42.30
CA ARG A 205 -27.66 -16.75 -41.95
C ARG A 205 -29.17 -16.56 -41.87
N LEU A 206 -29.63 -15.41 -41.40
CA LEU A 206 -31.06 -15.09 -41.42
C LEU A 206 -31.58 -14.99 -42.86
N LEU A 207 -30.80 -14.41 -43.77
CA LEU A 207 -31.13 -14.39 -45.21
C LEU A 207 -31.15 -15.81 -45.80
N GLU A 208 -30.16 -16.65 -45.49
CA GLU A 208 -30.13 -18.06 -45.89
C GLU A 208 -31.43 -18.77 -45.47
N TRP A 209 -31.81 -18.63 -44.20
CA TRP A 209 -33.03 -19.22 -43.66
C TRP A 209 -34.29 -18.72 -44.38
N ARG A 210 -34.37 -17.42 -44.68
CA ARG A 210 -35.50 -16.83 -45.43
C ARG A 210 -35.58 -17.40 -46.85
N LEU A 211 -34.45 -17.51 -47.54
CA LEU A 211 -34.38 -18.07 -48.89
C LEU A 211 -34.77 -19.54 -48.92
N LEU A 212 -34.27 -20.35 -47.97
CA LEU A 212 -34.65 -21.75 -47.84
C LEU A 212 -36.15 -21.92 -47.59
N THR A 213 -36.74 -21.03 -46.78
CA THR A 213 -38.19 -21.04 -46.51
C THR A 213 -38.98 -20.70 -47.78
N ALA A 214 -38.64 -19.60 -48.46
CA ALA A 214 -39.29 -19.20 -49.72
C ALA A 214 -39.16 -20.28 -50.81
N LEU A 215 -38.02 -20.96 -50.86
CA LEU A 215 -37.76 -22.06 -51.78
C LEU A 215 -38.61 -23.30 -51.46
N GLY A 216 -38.80 -23.60 -50.16
CA GLY A 216 -39.75 -24.61 -49.69
C GLY A 216 -41.20 -24.28 -50.07
N ASP A 217 -41.62 -23.04 -49.90
CA ASP A 217 -42.96 -22.55 -50.26
C ASP A 217 -43.20 -22.65 -51.77
N ALA A 218 -42.26 -22.16 -52.59
CA ALA A 218 -42.34 -22.29 -54.05
C ALA A 218 -42.44 -23.75 -54.49
N GLN A 219 -41.67 -24.66 -53.89
CA GLN A 219 -41.77 -26.10 -54.16
C GLN A 219 -43.13 -26.68 -53.75
N ALA A 220 -43.69 -26.26 -52.62
CA ALA A 220 -45.01 -26.70 -52.17
C ALA A 220 -46.10 -26.23 -53.14
N HIS A 221 -46.03 -24.98 -53.63
CA HIS A 221 -46.93 -24.43 -54.64
C HIS A 221 -46.84 -25.19 -55.96
N ILE A 222 -45.62 -25.47 -56.45
CA ILE A 222 -45.39 -26.26 -57.66
C ILE A 222 -46.02 -27.66 -57.51
N LYS A 223 -45.75 -28.37 -56.41
CA LYS A 223 -46.32 -29.71 -56.16
C LYS A 223 -47.85 -29.68 -56.10
N LYS A 224 -48.43 -28.66 -55.46
CA LYS A 224 -49.89 -28.50 -55.36
C LYS A 224 -50.51 -28.28 -56.74
N LEU A 225 -49.94 -27.39 -57.56
CA LEU A 225 -50.42 -27.11 -58.91
C LEU A 225 -50.26 -28.33 -59.83
N GLN A 226 -49.13 -29.04 -59.77
CA GLN A 226 -48.91 -30.28 -60.52
C GLN A 226 -49.89 -31.38 -60.12
N GLY A 227 -50.20 -31.54 -58.83
CA GLY A 227 -51.21 -32.48 -58.36
C GLY A 227 -52.63 -32.13 -58.79
N LEU A 228 -52.98 -30.84 -58.83
CA LEU A 228 -54.26 -30.39 -59.37
C LEU A 228 -54.36 -30.62 -60.88
N LEU A 229 -53.28 -30.35 -61.63
CA LEU A 229 -53.18 -30.62 -63.06
C LEU A 229 -53.35 -32.11 -63.37
N SER A 230 -52.66 -33.00 -62.64
CA SER A 230 -52.79 -34.45 -62.86
C SER A 230 -54.19 -34.97 -62.52
N THR A 231 -54.81 -34.45 -61.46
CA THR A 231 -56.20 -34.76 -61.10
C THR A 231 -57.16 -34.30 -62.20
N TYR A 232 -56.95 -33.10 -62.74
CA TYR A 232 -57.74 -32.58 -63.84
C TYR A 232 -57.58 -33.39 -65.13
N GLU A 233 -56.35 -33.80 -65.46
CA GLU A 233 -56.04 -34.63 -66.62
C GLU A 233 -56.60 -36.06 -66.51
N ALA A 234 -56.85 -36.55 -65.29
CA ALA A 234 -57.48 -37.85 -65.05
C ALA A 234 -59.02 -37.83 -65.20
N LEU A 235 -59.67 -36.65 -65.25
CA LEU A 235 -61.13 -36.54 -65.36
C LEU A 235 -61.63 -36.85 -66.79
N PRO A 236 -62.84 -37.41 -66.96
CA PRO A 236 -63.52 -37.53 -68.26
C PRO A 236 -63.72 -36.18 -68.97
N ALA A 237 -63.67 -36.16 -70.30
CA ALA A 237 -63.69 -34.93 -71.11
C ALA A 237 -64.92 -34.03 -70.88
N TRP A 238 -66.09 -34.62 -70.61
CA TRP A 238 -67.31 -33.87 -70.32
C TRP A 238 -67.26 -33.14 -68.96
N GLN A 239 -66.57 -33.70 -67.96
CA GLN A 239 -66.36 -33.05 -66.66
C GLN A 239 -65.34 -31.90 -66.75
N ARG A 240 -64.30 -32.04 -67.60
CA ARG A 240 -63.32 -30.97 -67.85
C ARG A 240 -63.96 -29.70 -68.42
N LEU A 241 -64.88 -29.86 -69.39
CA LEU A 241 -65.62 -28.74 -69.98
C LEU A 241 -66.48 -27.99 -68.93
N SER A 242 -67.12 -28.72 -68.01
CA SER A 242 -67.91 -28.10 -66.94
C SER A 242 -67.07 -27.30 -65.93
N MET A 243 -65.82 -27.72 -65.67
CA MET A 243 -64.90 -27.03 -64.76
C MET A 243 -64.18 -25.84 -65.39
N GLN A 244 -64.02 -25.81 -66.72
CA GLN A 244 -63.54 -24.60 -67.43
C GLN A 244 -64.53 -23.44 -67.34
N VAL A 245 -65.83 -23.72 -67.27
CA VAL A 245 -66.88 -22.70 -67.11
C VAL A 245 -66.91 -22.12 -65.68
N MET A 246 -66.42 -22.87 -64.67
CA MET A 246 -66.29 -22.41 -63.28
C MET A 246 -65.01 -21.61 -62.97
N GLY A 247 -64.22 -21.23 -63.98
CA GLY A 247 -63.09 -20.31 -63.81
C GLY A 247 -61.73 -20.94 -63.50
N SER A 248 -61.64 -22.27 -63.43
CA SER A 248 -60.36 -22.99 -63.35
C SER A 248 -59.71 -23.12 -64.73
N ASN A 249 -58.90 -22.13 -65.12
CA ASN A 249 -58.18 -22.15 -66.39
C ASN A 249 -56.87 -22.96 -66.28
N VAL A 250 -56.76 -24.06 -67.02
CA VAL A 250 -55.54 -24.91 -67.07
C VAL A 250 -54.33 -24.13 -67.61
N ALA A 251 -54.56 -23.16 -68.49
CA ALA A 251 -53.48 -22.32 -69.03
C ALA A 251 -52.85 -21.47 -67.93
N THR A 252 -53.66 -20.85 -67.06
CA THR A 252 -53.14 -20.04 -65.95
C THR A 252 -52.46 -20.88 -64.88
N MET A 253 -52.90 -22.12 -64.66
CA MET A 253 -52.19 -23.06 -63.77
C MET A 253 -50.79 -23.43 -64.30
N LYS A 254 -50.66 -23.66 -65.62
CA LYS A 254 -49.37 -23.94 -66.27
C LYS A 254 -48.46 -22.71 -66.26
N GLU A 255 -49.00 -21.52 -66.52
CA GLU A 255 -48.27 -20.24 -66.40
C GLU A 255 -47.76 -20.00 -64.97
N ASN A 256 -48.60 -20.25 -63.96
CA ASN A 256 -48.20 -20.13 -62.55
C ASN A 256 -47.10 -21.14 -62.17
N CYS A 257 -47.14 -22.38 -62.67
CA CYS A 257 -46.03 -23.32 -62.48
C CYS A 257 -44.70 -22.78 -63.03
N VAL A 258 -44.71 -22.23 -64.24
CA VAL A 258 -43.51 -21.65 -64.86
C VAL A 258 -42.98 -20.47 -64.04
N LEU A 259 -43.88 -19.65 -63.49
CA LEU A 259 -43.52 -18.52 -62.63
C LEU A 259 -42.89 -18.98 -61.31
N TYR A 260 -43.47 -19.97 -60.63
CA TYR A 260 -42.87 -20.54 -59.42
C TYR A 260 -41.54 -21.27 -59.69
N GLU A 261 -41.38 -21.88 -60.88
CA GLU A 261 -40.10 -22.48 -61.30
C GLU A 261 -39.02 -21.45 -61.60
N ALA A 262 -39.41 -20.27 -62.09
CA ALA A 262 -38.49 -19.14 -62.25
C ALA A 262 -38.07 -18.58 -60.88
N GLN A 263 -39.03 -18.36 -59.97
CA GLN A 263 -38.75 -17.94 -58.58
C GLN A 263 -37.86 -18.94 -57.83
N LYS A 264 -38.10 -20.24 -58.00
CA LYS A 264 -37.23 -21.29 -57.43
C LYS A 264 -35.79 -21.16 -57.92
N ARG A 265 -35.58 -20.89 -59.22
CA ARG A 265 -34.24 -20.71 -59.80
C ARG A 265 -33.56 -19.44 -59.29
N GLU A 266 -34.31 -18.36 -59.14
CA GLU A 266 -33.81 -17.10 -58.57
C GLU A 266 -33.36 -17.30 -57.12
N HIS A 267 -34.20 -17.89 -56.26
CA HIS A 267 -33.85 -18.19 -54.87
C HIS A 267 -32.65 -19.14 -54.75
N MET A 268 -32.49 -20.12 -55.66
CA MET A 268 -31.30 -20.98 -55.71
C MET A 268 -30.02 -20.19 -55.98
N ASN A 269 -30.05 -19.28 -56.96
CA ASN A 269 -28.88 -18.45 -57.28
C ASN A 269 -28.51 -17.51 -56.11
N GLU A 270 -29.51 -16.91 -55.46
CA GLU A 270 -29.29 -16.08 -54.27
C GLU A 270 -28.73 -16.89 -53.10
N LEU A 271 -29.18 -18.13 -52.93
CA LEU A 271 -28.69 -19.02 -51.89
C LEU A 271 -27.20 -19.38 -52.09
N GLU A 272 -26.75 -19.58 -53.33
CA GLU A 272 -25.34 -19.82 -53.64
C GLU A 272 -24.46 -18.63 -53.24
N ILE A 273 -24.92 -17.41 -53.53
CA ILE A 273 -24.22 -16.16 -53.15
C ILE A 273 -24.14 -16.03 -51.62
N VAL A 274 -25.27 -16.26 -50.95
CA VAL A 274 -25.35 -16.22 -49.47
C VAL A 274 -24.44 -17.28 -48.85
N GLN A 275 -24.44 -18.50 -49.39
CA GLN A 275 -23.60 -19.59 -48.90
C GLN A 275 -22.11 -19.30 -49.07
N ALA A 276 -21.71 -18.71 -50.21
CA ALA A 276 -20.35 -18.24 -50.43
C ALA A 276 -19.95 -17.19 -49.39
N ARG A 277 -20.83 -16.22 -49.13
CA ARG A 277 -20.59 -15.17 -48.13
C ARG A 277 -20.48 -15.71 -46.70
N ILE A 278 -21.28 -16.72 -46.34
CA ILE A 278 -21.17 -17.42 -45.05
C ILE A 278 -19.79 -18.06 -44.90
N ASN A 279 -19.28 -18.69 -45.98
CA ASN A 279 -17.97 -19.36 -45.95
C ASN A 279 -16.82 -18.36 -45.77
N GLU A 280 -16.94 -17.14 -46.28
CA GLU A 280 -15.99 -16.04 -46.05
C GLU A 280 -16.07 -15.47 -44.62
N LEU A 281 -17.27 -15.22 -44.11
CA LEU A 281 -17.46 -14.57 -42.80
C LEU A 281 -17.18 -15.52 -41.62
N LYS A 282 -17.42 -16.82 -41.79
CA LYS A 282 -17.23 -17.83 -40.74
C LYS A 282 -15.82 -17.85 -40.12
N PRO A 283 -14.70 -17.83 -40.89
CA PRO A 283 -13.36 -17.72 -40.31
C PRO A 283 -13.08 -16.35 -39.70
N GLU A 284 -13.61 -15.25 -40.27
CA GLU A 284 -13.39 -13.89 -39.75
C GLU A 284 -14.11 -13.65 -38.41
N ALA A 285 -15.31 -14.18 -38.25
CA ALA A 285 -16.12 -14.08 -37.03
C ALA A 285 -15.65 -15.02 -35.91
N ARG A 286 -14.74 -15.96 -36.20
CA ARG A 286 -14.28 -16.96 -35.24
C ARG A 286 -13.46 -16.29 -34.13
N ILE A 287 -14.01 -16.32 -32.91
CA ILE A 287 -13.30 -15.88 -31.70
C ILE A 287 -12.70 -17.12 -31.05
N ASP A 288 -11.42 -17.02 -30.67
CA ASP A 288 -10.78 -18.08 -29.90
C ASP A 288 -11.44 -18.14 -28.52
N PRO A 289 -11.77 -19.35 -28.02
CA PRO A 289 -12.56 -19.51 -26.81
C PRO A 289 -11.89 -18.92 -25.56
N GLU A 290 -10.56 -18.74 -25.58
CA GLU A 290 -9.77 -18.17 -24.49
C GLU A 290 -9.74 -16.62 -24.49
N MET A 291 -9.96 -15.97 -25.64
CA MET A 291 -9.83 -14.51 -25.74
C MET A 291 -10.96 -13.74 -25.04
N ARG A 292 -12.18 -14.28 -25.05
CA ARG A 292 -13.33 -13.68 -24.35
C ARG A 292 -13.16 -13.67 -22.82
N PRO A 293 -12.91 -14.82 -22.15
CA PRO A 293 -12.73 -14.82 -20.71
C PRO A 293 -11.52 -14.00 -20.29
N GLU A 294 -10.40 -14.05 -21.03
CA GLU A 294 -9.22 -13.21 -20.75
C GLU A 294 -9.58 -11.71 -20.79
N TYR A 295 -10.33 -11.27 -21.81
CA TYR A 295 -10.76 -9.89 -21.91
C TYR A 295 -11.73 -9.48 -20.80
N GLU A 296 -12.68 -10.34 -20.44
CA GLU A 296 -13.64 -10.07 -19.37
C GLU A 296 -12.93 -9.95 -18.01
N GLU A 297 -12.00 -10.85 -17.70
CA GLU A 297 -11.17 -10.77 -16.50
C GLU A 297 -10.34 -9.48 -16.46
N LEU A 298 -9.67 -9.13 -17.56
CA LEU A 298 -8.88 -7.90 -17.67
C LEU A 298 -9.75 -6.64 -17.55
N LYS A 299 -10.94 -6.66 -18.15
CA LYS A 299 -11.90 -5.56 -18.08
C LYS A 299 -12.37 -5.36 -16.63
N ASP A 300 -12.79 -6.42 -15.96
CA ASP A 300 -13.26 -6.37 -14.57
C ASP A 300 -12.17 -5.89 -13.62
N GLU A 301 -10.93 -6.35 -13.81
CA GLU A 301 -9.78 -5.88 -13.04
C GLU A 301 -9.49 -4.39 -13.26
N ILE A 302 -9.53 -3.92 -14.51
CA ILE A 302 -9.30 -2.51 -14.85
C ILE A 302 -10.44 -1.62 -14.32
N GLU A 303 -11.69 -2.07 -14.42
CA GLU A 303 -12.86 -1.36 -13.89
C GLU A 303 -12.79 -1.26 -12.35
N ARG A 304 -12.40 -2.33 -11.65
CA ARG A 304 -12.16 -2.32 -10.20
C ARG A 304 -11.09 -1.31 -9.77
N LEU A 305 -10.11 -1.02 -10.63
CA LEU A 305 -9.05 -0.04 -10.39
C LEU A 305 -9.44 1.41 -10.78
N GLY A 306 -10.70 1.65 -11.17
CA GLY A 306 -11.20 2.97 -11.57
C GLY A 306 -11.05 3.26 -13.06
N GLY A 307 -10.84 2.23 -13.88
CA GLY A 307 -10.77 2.32 -15.34
C GLY A 307 -9.37 2.61 -15.88
N ALA A 308 -9.23 2.49 -17.20
CA ALA A 308 -7.94 2.61 -17.89
C ALA A 308 -7.25 3.97 -17.71
N VAL A 309 -8.03 5.05 -17.55
CA VAL A 309 -7.49 6.39 -17.29
C VAL A 309 -6.78 6.43 -15.94
N LYS A 310 -7.43 5.92 -14.89
CA LYS A 310 -6.85 5.92 -13.54
C LYS A 310 -5.62 5.03 -13.44
N VAL A 311 -5.65 3.88 -14.12
CA VAL A 311 -4.50 2.99 -14.22
C VAL A 311 -3.31 3.69 -14.88
N ARG A 312 -3.52 4.45 -15.97
CA ARG A 312 -2.46 5.23 -16.61
C ARG A 312 -1.88 6.31 -15.70
N GLU A 313 -2.72 7.00 -14.92
CA GLU A 313 -2.23 7.96 -13.92
C GLU A 313 -1.33 7.30 -12.88
N VAL A 314 -1.74 6.15 -12.32
CA VAL A 314 -0.95 5.41 -11.33
C VAL A 314 0.40 4.94 -11.90
N LEU A 315 0.42 4.55 -13.17
CA LEU A 315 1.65 4.20 -13.90
C LEU A 315 2.55 5.42 -14.12
N ALA A 316 1.98 6.61 -14.35
CA ALA A 316 2.70 7.86 -14.58
C ALA A 316 3.25 8.51 -13.29
N MET A 317 2.74 8.16 -12.10
CA MET A 317 3.27 8.69 -10.84
C MET A 317 4.72 8.23 -10.61
N GLU A 318 5.67 9.16 -10.64
CA GLU A 318 7.10 8.95 -10.36
C GLU A 318 7.33 8.45 -8.92
N GLU A 319 8.35 7.60 -8.75
CA GLU A 319 8.60 6.84 -7.51
C GLU A 319 9.55 7.54 -6.52
N ASP A 320 10.23 8.60 -6.94
CA ASP A 320 11.31 9.26 -6.18
C ASP A 320 10.84 9.88 -4.86
N VAL A 321 9.52 10.00 -4.65
CA VAL A 321 8.92 10.69 -3.49
C VAL A 321 8.56 9.75 -2.32
N LYS A 322 8.82 8.44 -2.41
CA LYS A 322 8.17 7.45 -1.52
C LYS A 322 8.90 7.04 -0.22
N ARG A 323 10.01 7.70 0.16
CA ARG A 323 10.72 7.39 1.43
C ARG A 323 9.91 7.73 2.68
N LEU A 324 9.30 8.92 2.69
CA LEU A 324 8.54 9.40 3.85
C LEU A 324 7.24 8.62 4.07
N PRO A 325 6.40 8.36 3.05
CA PRO A 325 5.23 7.50 3.19
C PRO A 325 5.56 6.09 3.74
N PHE A 326 6.69 5.53 3.31
CA PHE A 326 7.16 4.25 3.84
C PHE A 326 7.45 4.31 5.35
N LEU A 327 8.22 5.31 5.80
CA LEU A 327 8.51 5.48 7.22
C LEU A 327 7.26 5.76 8.04
N GLN A 328 6.31 6.53 7.49
CA GLN A 328 5.02 6.78 8.14
C GLN A 328 4.16 5.51 8.27
N ALA A 329 4.36 4.50 7.43
CA ALA A 329 3.64 3.22 7.54
C ALA A 329 4.21 2.32 8.67
N LYS A 330 5.48 2.52 9.05
CA LYS A 330 6.13 1.74 10.11
C LYS A 330 5.67 2.17 11.49
N ARG A 331 5.59 1.21 12.42
CA ARG A 331 5.14 1.45 13.80
C ARG A 331 6.28 1.76 14.74
N VAL A 332 7.46 1.20 14.50
CA VAL A 332 8.64 1.44 15.33
C VAL A 332 9.78 1.86 14.42
N LEU A 333 10.25 3.09 14.61
CA LEU A 333 11.44 3.62 13.94
C LEU A 333 12.59 3.63 14.94
N ALA A 334 13.63 2.85 14.65
CA ALA A 334 14.83 2.73 15.47
C ALA A 334 15.97 3.54 14.85
N ALA A 335 16.55 4.48 15.60
CA ALA A 335 17.68 5.29 15.14
C ALA A 335 18.53 5.73 16.33
N THR A 336 19.79 6.07 16.09
CA THR A 336 20.62 6.72 17.11
C THR A 336 20.12 8.14 17.36
N ALA A 337 20.21 8.62 18.60
CA ALA A 337 19.76 9.98 18.95
C ALA A 337 20.39 11.08 18.06
N PRO A 338 21.70 11.01 17.71
CA PRO A 338 22.32 11.97 16.78
C PRO A 338 21.67 12.01 15.40
N ARG A 339 21.23 10.86 14.88
CA ARG A 339 20.63 10.74 13.55
C ARG A 339 19.24 11.32 13.47
N VAL A 340 18.43 11.11 14.51
CA VAL A 340 17.08 11.69 14.61
C VAL A 340 17.13 13.22 14.49
N ILE A 341 18.12 13.85 15.13
CA ILE A 341 18.29 15.30 15.08
C ILE A 341 18.94 15.77 13.79
N GLY A 342 19.93 15.02 13.30
CA GLY A 342 20.70 15.37 12.11
C GLY A 342 19.96 15.24 10.79
N ASP A 343 18.91 14.41 10.71
CA ASP A 343 18.18 14.17 9.47
C ASP A 343 16.77 14.80 9.50
N ALA A 344 16.42 15.54 8.43
CA ALA A 344 15.13 16.21 8.31
C ALA A 344 13.95 15.24 8.14
N ILE A 345 14.21 13.99 7.74
CA ILE A 345 13.16 12.99 7.47
C ILE A 345 12.33 12.63 8.71
N PHE A 346 12.88 12.80 9.92
CA PHE A 346 12.19 12.50 11.17
C PHE A 346 11.19 13.59 11.60
N ARG A 347 11.39 14.84 11.18
CA ARG A 347 10.55 16.00 11.57
C ARG A 347 9.07 15.86 11.15
N PRO A 348 8.73 15.48 9.90
CA PRO A 348 7.32 15.39 9.48
C PRO A 348 6.59 14.14 10.02
N ILE A 349 7.29 13.23 10.70
CA ILE A 349 6.69 11.99 11.22
C ILE A 349 6.13 12.26 12.62
N ARG A 350 4.87 11.85 12.84
CA ARG A 350 4.23 11.92 14.15
C ARG A 350 4.56 10.69 14.97
N TYR A 351 5.11 10.90 16.17
CA TYR A 351 5.41 9.86 17.14
C TYR A 351 4.48 10.00 18.34
N ASP A 352 3.82 8.91 18.70
CA ASP A 352 2.98 8.88 19.90
C ASP A 352 3.88 8.72 21.14
N VAL A 353 4.90 7.85 21.05
CA VAL A 353 5.77 7.50 22.16
C VAL A 353 7.25 7.54 21.78
N LEU A 354 8.08 8.14 22.65
CA LEU A 354 9.54 8.01 22.60
C LEU A 354 9.99 6.90 23.56
N VAL A 355 10.78 5.95 23.09
CA VAL A 355 11.42 4.90 23.89
C VAL A 355 12.93 5.09 23.82
N VAL A 356 13.59 5.18 24.97
CA VAL A 356 15.00 5.52 25.10
C VAL A 356 15.73 4.39 25.82
N ASP A 357 16.71 3.79 25.15
CA ASP A 357 17.67 2.87 25.77
C ASP A 357 18.92 3.62 26.22
N GLU A 358 19.46 3.25 27.38
CA GLU A 358 20.64 3.86 28.01
C GLU A 358 20.61 5.40 28.03
N GLY A 359 19.47 5.96 28.46
CA GLY A 359 19.21 7.40 28.51
C GLY A 359 20.29 8.25 29.18
N PRO A 360 20.88 7.85 30.33
CA PRO A 360 21.95 8.60 30.98
C PRO A 360 23.17 8.86 30.10
N ARG A 361 23.42 8.01 29.10
CA ARG A 361 24.54 8.13 28.16
C ARG A 361 24.25 9.05 26.98
N ILE A 362 23.01 9.50 26.81
CA ILE A 362 22.63 10.44 25.75
C ILE A 362 22.79 11.86 26.29
N PRO A 363 23.52 12.75 25.59
CA PRO A 363 23.64 14.15 25.99
C PRO A 363 22.27 14.81 26.17
N LEU A 364 22.13 15.56 27.24
CA LEU A 364 20.84 16.14 27.65
C LEU A 364 20.17 17.03 26.60
N PRO A 365 20.90 17.92 25.89
CA PRO A 365 20.30 18.73 24.82
C PRO A 365 19.73 17.86 23.69
N LEU A 366 20.42 16.77 23.38
CA LEU A 366 20.03 15.81 22.34
C LEU A 366 18.79 15.00 22.77
N LEU A 367 18.75 14.54 24.02
CA LEU A 367 17.61 13.81 24.57
C LEU A 367 16.35 14.69 24.60
N LEU A 368 16.47 15.96 25.03
CA LEU A 368 15.33 16.87 25.05
C LEU A 368 14.83 17.18 23.64
N ALA A 369 15.73 17.42 22.68
CA ALA A 369 15.34 17.63 21.29
C ALA A 369 14.56 16.44 20.71
N CYS A 370 14.97 15.20 21.03
CA CYS A 370 14.23 14.00 20.65
C CYS A 370 12.89 13.88 21.39
N ALA A 371 12.82 14.24 22.66
CA ALA A 371 11.59 14.20 23.47
C ALA A 371 10.50 15.13 22.92
N CYS A 372 10.88 16.27 22.34
CA CYS A 372 9.96 17.21 21.69
C CYS A 372 9.24 16.64 20.46
N LEU A 373 9.69 15.49 19.92
CA LEU A 373 9.02 14.80 18.80
C LEU A 373 7.87 13.89 19.27
N ALA A 374 7.82 13.50 20.55
CA ALA A 374 6.80 12.60 21.09
C ALA A 374 5.59 13.34 21.61
N ARG A 375 4.39 12.85 21.26
CA ARG A 375 3.12 13.51 21.58
C ARG A 375 2.52 13.09 22.91
N GLU A 376 2.58 11.80 23.25
CA GLU A 376 1.78 11.25 24.36
C GLU A 376 2.64 10.80 25.55
N ARG A 377 3.73 10.05 25.29
CA ARG A 377 4.48 9.37 26.35
C ARG A 377 5.97 9.26 26.05
N ILE A 378 6.78 9.20 27.11
CA ILE A 378 8.20 8.89 27.07
C ILE A 378 8.46 7.67 27.98
N VAL A 379 9.20 6.69 27.47
CA VAL A 379 9.72 5.54 28.21
C VAL A 379 11.25 5.66 28.23
N LEU A 380 11.81 5.83 29.41
CA LEU A 380 13.24 6.06 29.61
C LEU A 380 13.85 4.90 30.36
N ALA A 381 14.86 4.24 29.80
CA ALA A 381 15.63 3.21 30.50
C ALA A 381 17.08 3.62 30.66
N GLY A 382 17.73 3.12 31.70
CA GLY A 382 19.15 3.29 31.91
C GLY A 382 19.62 2.68 33.22
N ASP A 383 20.93 2.73 33.42
CA ASP A 383 21.55 2.38 34.70
C ASP A 383 21.66 3.63 35.60
N PRO A 384 21.08 3.63 36.81
CA PRO A 384 21.24 4.72 37.76
C PRO A 384 22.70 4.99 38.16
N GLN A 385 23.59 4.00 38.07
CA GLN A 385 25.01 4.14 38.40
C GLN A 385 25.81 4.81 37.27
N GLU A 386 25.30 4.80 36.05
CA GLU A 386 25.93 5.44 34.88
C GLU A 386 25.49 6.90 34.70
N ILE A 387 24.82 7.48 35.70
CA ILE A 387 24.38 8.87 35.68
C ILE A 387 25.60 9.82 35.76
N PRO A 388 25.83 10.66 34.72
CA PRO A 388 26.93 11.62 34.76
C PRO A 388 26.67 12.72 35.81
N PRO A 389 27.74 13.30 36.40
CA PRO A 389 27.60 14.46 37.27
C PRO A 389 27.00 15.64 36.51
N ALA A 390 26.27 16.52 37.21
CA ALA A 390 25.65 17.67 36.58
C ALA A 390 26.71 18.64 36.03
N THR A 391 26.52 19.09 34.79
CA THR A 391 27.42 20.04 34.13
C THR A 391 27.03 21.46 34.56
N PRO A 392 27.96 22.27 35.09
CA PRO A 392 27.69 23.67 35.39
C PRO A 392 27.55 24.45 34.08
N THR A 393 26.46 25.20 33.93
CA THR A 393 26.26 26.12 32.78
C THR A 393 26.84 27.50 33.09
N PRO A 394 27.16 28.32 32.06
CA PRO A 394 27.63 29.71 32.25
C PRO A 394 26.69 30.59 33.08
N GLY A 395 25.40 30.23 33.14
CA GLY A 395 24.38 30.90 33.95
C GLY A 395 24.25 30.41 35.40
N GLY A 396 25.15 29.54 35.87
CA GLY A 396 25.15 28.99 37.24
C GLY A 396 24.11 27.89 37.49
N MET A 397 23.33 27.48 36.49
CA MET A 397 22.41 26.35 36.59
C MET A 397 23.15 25.03 36.33
N ALA A 398 23.08 24.08 37.26
CA ALA A 398 23.60 22.73 37.04
C ALA A 398 22.58 21.95 36.21
N LEU A 399 22.98 21.57 34.98
CA LEU A 399 22.17 20.74 34.09
C LEU A 399 22.68 19.31 34.13
N GLY A 400 21.82 18.37 34.51
CA GLY A 400 22.18 16.97 34.66
C GLY A 400 21.16 16.15 35.40
N TRP A 401 21.31 14.83 35.28
CA TRP A 401 20.47 13.84 35.94
C TRP A 401 20.54 14.00 37.47
N PRO A 402 19.45 13.72 38.21
CA PRO A 402 19.44 13.91 39.65
C PRO A 402 20.33 12.85 40.31
N THR A 403 21.34 13.32 41.03
CA THR A 403 22.34 12.48 41.73
C THR A 403 21.71 11.56 42.79
N ALA A 404 20.51 11.87 43.28
CA ALA A 404 19.74 11.03 44.20
C ALA A 404 19.39 9.63 43.64
N LEU A 405 19.42 9.45 42.32
CA LEU A 405 19.20 8.15 41.67
C LEU A 405 20.44 7.25 41.71
N ALA A 406 21.63 7.84 41.78
CA ALA A 406 22.89 7.12 41.85
C ALA A 406 23.23 6.65 43.28
N GLY A 407 22.37 6.98 44.27
CA GLY A 407 22.55 6.54 45.65
C GLY A 407 22.39 5.02 45.79
N PRO A 408 23.12 4.38 46.73
CA PRO A 408 22.96 2.94 46.97
C PRO A 408 21.50 2.64 47.32
N ALA A 409 20.94 1.59 46.70
CA ALA A 409 19.61 1.08 47.05
C ALA A 409 19.57 0.90 48.58
N ALA A 410 18.62 1.59 49.23
CA ALA A 410 18.48 1.52 50.68
C ALA A 410 18.46 0.04 51.09
N ALA A 411 19.40 -0.36 51.94
CA ALA A 411 19.50 -1.71 52.45
C ALA A 411 18.12 -2.12 53.02
N PRO A 412 17.64 -3.35 52.76
CA PRO A 412 16.38 -3.80 53.32
C PRO A 412 16.47 -3.63 54.84
N ALA A 413 15.51 -2.89 55.40
CA ALA A 413 15.38 -2.76 56.85
C ALA A 413 15.40 -4.17 57.43
N ARG A 414 16.43 -4.46 58.24
CA ARG A 414 16.51 -5.74 58.95
C ARG A 414 15.27 -5.83 59.85
N PRO A 415 14.66 -7.02 59.95
CA PRO A 415 13.40 -7.25 60.64
C PRO A 415 13.43 -6.86 62.12
#